data_AF-A0A1Y1V0R6-F1
#
_entry.id   AF-A0A1Y1V0R6-F1
#
_cell.length_a   1.000
_cell.length_b   1.000
_cell.length_c   1.000
_cell.angle_alpha   90.00
_cell.angle_beta   90.00
_cell.angle_gamma   90.00
#
_symmetry.space_group_name_H-M   'P 1'
#
loop_
_entity.id
_entity.type
_entity.pdbx_description
1 polymer ?
#
loop_
_entity_poly.entity_id
_entity_poly.type
_entity_poly.pdbx_seq_one_letter_code
_entity_poly.pdbx_strand_id
1 'polypeptide(L)'
;MEFSEILHLQEIALLGEQDDIRLRFIEIVTDIHDIVNILNKISTKGYYKVLNYKIIIENGCSFEFNQNSITKRKEKELKAIINELNGIEEACSRFIKSTYLTNSVTRLIHGRQFYFIYEFIRNNFNIDEMDKNVDKNVLINILKYVTYAKLLNENNTGIYSHECSVENIEIDTIYCCLCLTGHFPIAQTILNCNEETSENEIISFVYRSIKCETNTLFIIMKPDKLKLKNKNLLIELIRGFLGIKHQKKLNSCLLFIYNKNNIAEEVIVEIRKLSNNKIYNLKKNEILFKKFPKVEIYSSDLSGLGKSTKIKRDFDYELGKEKYKYVYFPIGGDIKKSEIIKRLLKLTKKDRVIGLHLDLHYSKQIDLIKEFLFSFLILKYYSQNENIFYYGNEIRIKVELPNGYINYMNLFPILDFFENLNIKKNQLQPFI
;
A
#
# COMPACT_ATOMS: atom_id res chain seq x y z
N MET A 1 -33.76 -5.56 -25.85
CA MET A 1 -33.02 -4.45 -26.48
C MET A 1 -31.85 -4.14 -25.58
N GLU A 2 -30.64 -4.26 -26.09
CA GLU A 2 -29.43 -3.88 -25.35
C GLU A 2 -29.37 -2.36 -25.22
N PHE A 3 -28.70 -1.84 -24.18
CA PHE A 3 -28.63 -0.39 -23.97
C PHE A 3 -27.88 0.33 -25.11
N SER A 4 -26.93 -0.35 -25.75
CA SER A 4 -26.26 0.09 -26.99
C SER A 4 -27.24 0.33 -28.14
N GLU A 5 -28.22 -0.55 -28.31
CA GLU A 5 -29.27 -0.42 -29.33
C GLU A 5 -30.20 0.77 -29.02
N ILE A 6 -30.46 1.05 -27.74
CA ILE A 6 -31.28 2.19 -27.29
C ILE A 6 -30.58 3.52 -27.55
N LEU A 7 -29.26 3.61 -27.30
CA LEU A 7 -28.46 4.79 -27.62
C LEU A 7 -28.43 5.06 -29.13
N HIS A 8 -28.32 4.01 -29.95
CA HIS A 8 -28.36 4.15 -31.40
C HIS A 8 -29.74 4.65 -31.89
N LEU A 9 -30.84 4.18 -31.28
CA LEU A 9 -32.18 4.71 -31.57
C LEU A 9 -32.35 6.18 -31.15
N GLN A 10 -31.65 6.63 -30.09
CA GLN A 10 -31.62 8.04 -29.71
C GLN A 10 -30.89 8.90 -30.77
N GLU A 11 -29.76 8.43 -31.30
CA GLU A 11 -29.04 9.11 -32.39
C GLU A 11 -29.93 9.25 -33.64
N ILE A 12 -30.68 8.20 -33.98
CA ILE A 12 -31.63 8.23 -35.10
C ILE A 12 -32.79 9.20 -34.80
N ALA A 13 -33.31 9.21 -33.58
CA ALA A 13 -34.40 10.10 -33.17
C ALA A 13 -33.98 11.59 -33.18
N LEU A 14 -32.71 11.89 -32.92
CA LEU A 14 -32.15 13.24 -32.97
C LEU A 14 -32.05 13.81 -34.40
N LEU A 15 -32.08 12.96 -35.43
CA LEU A 15 -31.92 13.35 -36.84
C LEU A 15 -33.24 13.60 -37.59
N GLY A 16 -34.40 13.29 -36.97
CA GLY A 16 -35.72 13.47 -37.58
C GLY A 16 -36.43 14.76 -37.15
N GLU A 17 -37.57 15.08 -37.78
CA GLU A 17 -38.46 16.15 -37.32
C GLU A 17 -38.88 15.93 -35.85
N GLN A 18 -38.80 16.97 -35.03
CA GLN A 18 -39.09 16.88 -33.60
C GLN A 18 -40.60 16.85 -33.35
N ASP A 19 -41.10 15.73 -32.83
CA ASP A 19 -42.43 15.63 -32.22
C ASP A 19 -42.29 15.37 -30.70
N ASP A 20 -43.37 15.61 -29.95
CA ASP A 20 -43.38 15.49 -28.48
C ASP A 20 -43.00 14.08 -28.01
N ILE A 21 -43.28 13.06 -28.82
CA ILE A 21 -42.98 11.65 -28.50
C ILE A 21 -41.47 11.41 -28.61
N ARG A 22 -40.83 11.91 -29.66
CA ARG A 22 -39.38 11.83 -29.86
C ARG A 22 -38.63 12.60 -28.80
N LEU A 23 -39.07 13.81 -28.47
CA LEU A 23 -38.46 14.62 -27.41
C LEU A 23 -38.51 13.90 -26.05
N ARG A 24 -39.65 13.31 -25.72
CA ARG A 24 -39.83 12.55 -24.48
C ARG A 24 -39.02 11.25 -24.46
N PHE A 25 -38.89 10.58 -25.61
CA PHE A 25 -37.99 9.43 -25.76
C PHE A 25 -36.53 9.82 -25.54
N ILE A 26 -36.06 10.93 -26.14
CA ILE A 26 -34.69 11.44 -25.96
C ILE A 26 -34.41 11.77 -24.49
N GLU A 27 -35.35 12.42 -23.79
CA GLU A 27 -35.21 12.76 -22.36
C GLU A 27 -35.08 11.49 -21.50
N ILE A 28 -35.95 10.49 -21.73
CA ILE A 28 -35.91 9.23 -21.00
C ILE A 28 -34.57 8.51 -21.21
N VAL A 29 -34.08 8.41 -22.45
CA VAL A 29 -32.80 7.74 -22.73
C VAL A 29 -31.62 8.49 -22.08
N THR A 30 -31.65 9.83 -22.11
CA THR A 30 -30.64 10.67 -21.46
C THR A 30 -30.61 10.45 -19.95
N ASP A 31 -31.77 10.45 -19.30
CA ASP A 31 -31.87 10.24 -17.86
C ASP A 31 -31.39 8.82 -17.46
N ILE A 32 -31.69 7.79 -18.25
CA ILE A 32 -31.17 6.43 -18.01
C ILE A 32 -29.64 6.41 -18.14
N HIS A 33 -29.10 7.06 -19.18
CA HIS A 33 -27.65 7.17 -19.38
C HIS A 33 -26.98 7.85 -18.18
N ASP A 34 -27.56 8.92 -17.65
CA ASP A 34 -27.06 9.62 -16.47
C ASP A 34 -27.12 8.73 -15.21
N ILE A 35 -28.22 7.99 -15.02
CA ILE A 35 -28.33 7.01 -13.92
C ILE A 35 -27.23 5.95 -14.03
N VAL A 36 -27.00 5.39 -15.22
CA VAL A 36 -25.95 4.40 -15.46
C VAL A 36 -24.57 5.00 -15.16
N ASN A 37 -24.33 6.25 -15.57
CA ASN A 37 -23.08 6.95 -15.29
C ASN A 37 -22.87 7.20 -13.79
N ILE A 38 -23.90 7.60 -13.05
CA ILE A 38 -23.80 7.82 -11.60
C ILE A 38 -23.62 6.49 -10.88
N LEU A 39 -24.34 5.43 -11.26
CA LEU A 39 -24.14 4.09 -10.70
C LEU A 39 -22.73 3.56 -10.99
N ASN A 40 -22.20 3.79 -12.20
CA ASN A 40 -20.81 3.48 -12.53
C ASN A 40 -19.84 4.30 -11.67
N LYS A 41 -20.09 5.61 -11.47
CA LYS A 41 -19.31 6.45 -10.55
C LYS A 41 -19.35 5.91 -9.12
N ILE A 42 -20.51 5.53 -8.58
CA ILE A 42 -20.66 4.98 -7.22
C ILE A 42 -19.95 3.62 -7.09
N SER A 43 -20.13 2.74 -8.09
CA SER A 43 -19.51 1.42 -8.16
C SER A 43 -17.98 1.50 -8.22
N THR A 44 -17.46 2.32 -9.14
CA THR A 44 -16.01 2.56 -9.28
C THR A 44 -15.42 3.27 -8.06
N LYS A 45 -16.19 4.14 -7.40
CA LYS A 45 -15.80 4.83 -6.16
C LYS A 45 -15.80 3.93 -4.92
N GLY A 46 -16.26 2.69 -5.02
CA GLY A 46 -16.16 1.67 -3.97
C GLY A 46 -17.07 1.91 -2.78
N TYR A 47 -18.39 1.97 -3.01
CA TYR A 47 -19.35 2.01 -1.90
C TYR A 47 -19.36 0.68 -1.13
N TYR A 48 -19.44 0.75 0.20
CA TYR A 48 -19.34 -0.41 1.09
C TYR A 48 -20.60 -1.29 1.10
N LYS A 49 -21.68 -0.86 0.43
CA LYS A 49 -22.93 -1.62 0.28
C LYS A 49 -23.23 -1.85 -1.20
N VAL A 50 -23.72 -3.05 -1.51
CA VAL A 50 -24.29 -3.36 -2.83
C VAL A 50 -25.60 -2.60 -2.98
N LEU A 51 -25.71 -1.80 -4.04
CA LEU A 51 -26.93 -1.08 -4.41
C LEU A 51 -27.55 -1.79 -5.62
N ASN A 52 -28.76 -2.32 -5.45
CA ASN A 52 -29.52 -2.94 -6.52
C ASN A 52 -30.67 -2.01 -6.92
N TYR A 53 -30.58 -1.38 -8.09
CA TYR A 53 -31.69 -0.65 -8.69
C TYR A 53 -32.30 -1.46 -9.84
N LYS A 54 -33.63 -1.50 -9.88
CA LYS A 54 -34.38 -1.98 -11.04
C LYS A 54 -35.35 -0.88 -11.44
N ILE A 55 -35.11 -0.32 -12.62
CA ILE A 55 -35.95 0.71 -13.23
C ILE A 55 -36.77 0.03 -14.31
N ILE A 56 -38.09 0.24 -14.28
CA ILE A 56 -39.01 -0.24 -15.29
C ILE A 56 -39.60 0.99 -15.98
N ILE A 57 -39.62 0.99 -17.31
CA ILE A 57 -40.20 2.07 -18.10
C ILE A 57 -41.36 1.49 -18.89
N GLU A 58 -42.56 1.99 -18.62
CA GLU A 58 -43.80 1.57 -19.27
C GLU A 58 -44.53 2.85 -19.72
N ASN A 59 -44.87 2.95 -21.01
CA ASN A 59 -45.63 4.07 -21.60
C ASN A 59 -45.06 5.47 -21.29
N GLY A 60 -43.74 5.61 -21.21
CA GLY A 60 -43.09 6.90 -20.93
C GLY A 60 -43.11 7.32 -19.45
N CYS A 61 -43.48 6.42 -18.55
CA CYS A 61 -43.39 6.59 -17.10
C CYS A 61 -42.34 5.65 -16.51
N SER A 62 -41.62 6.12 -15.49
CA SER A 62 -40.59 5.36 -14.77
C SER A 62 -41.09 4.87 -13.42
N PHE A 63 -40.85 3.58 -13.15
CA PHE A 63 -41.21 2.91 -11.91
C PHE A 63 -39.96 2.36 -11.23
N GLU A 64 -39.79 2.69 -9.95
CA GLU A 64 -38.74 2.09 -9.13
C GLU A 64 -39.25 0.78 -8.54
N PHE A 65 -38.44 -0.28 -8.66
CA PHE A 65 -38.70 -1.55 -8.03
C PHE A 65 -37.66 -1.82 -6.94
N ASN A 66 -38.04 -1.61 -5.68
CA ASN A 66 -37.21 -1.95 -4.53
C ASN A 66 -37.35 -3.46 -4.23
N GLN A 67 -36.25 -4.21 -4.37
CA GLN A 67 -36.24 -5.66 -4.15
C GLN A 67 -36.57 -6.06 -2.69
N ASN A 68 -36.49 -5.12 -1.73
CA ASN A 68 -36.75 -5.37 -0.32
C ASN A 68 -38.21 -5.08 0.11
N SER A 69 -39.06 -4.54 -0.76
CA SER A 69 -40.47 -4.28 -0.47
C SER A 69 -41.36 -5.08 -1.43
N ILE A 70 -42.03 -6.10 -0.89
CA ILE A 70 -42.97 -6.97 -1.63
C ILE A 70 -44.21 -6.19 -2.12
N THR A 71 -44.41 -4.94 -1.70
CA THR A 71 -45.64 -4.19 -1.97
C THR A 71 -45.39 -2.83 -2.64
N LYS A 72 -46.03 -2.71 -3.82
CA LYS A 72 -46.30 -1.53 -4.66
C LYS A 72 -45.13 -0.96 -5.48
N ARG A 73 -45.26 -1.11 -6.81
CA ARG A 73 -44.63 -0.25 -7.82
C ARG A 73 -44.95 1.19 -7.43
N LYS A 74 -43.94 1.97 -7.06
CA LYS A 74 -44.10 3.41 -6.83
C LYS A 74 -43.58 4.11 -8.08
N GLU A 75 -44.44 4.92 -8.69
CA GLU A 75 -43.99 5.83 -9.74
C GLU A 75 -42.94 6.75 -9.13
N LYS A 76 -41.79 6.82 -9.77
CA LYS A 76 -40.68 7.64 -9.35
C LYS A 76 -40.00 8.15 -10.60
N GLU A 77 -40.06 9.45 -10.78
CA GLU A 77 -39.45 10.13 -11.91
C GLU A 77 -37.94 9.85 -11.95
N LEU A 78 -37.38 9.65 -13.15
CA LEU A 78 -35.95 9.37 -13.32
C LEU A 78 -35.08 10.48 -12.71
N LYS A 79 -35.50 11.76 -12.83
CA LYS A 79 -34.84 12.90 -12.17
C LYS A 79 -34.77 12.78 -10.64
N ALA A 80 -35.79 12.20 -10.00
CA ALA A 80 -35.76 11.94 -8.56
C ALA A 80 -34.74 10.85 -8.21
N ILE A 81 -34.61 9.82 -9.06
CA ILE A 81 -33.57 8.78 -8.92
C ILE A 81 -32.17 9.38 -9.10
N ILE A 82 -31.97 10.24 -10.11
CA ILE A 82 -30.71 10.96 -10.33
C ILE A 82 -30.32 11.79 -9.09
N ASN A 83 -31.26 12.55 -8.53
CA ASN A 83 -31.01 13.37 -7.33
C ASN A 83 -30.64 12.52 -6.11
N GLU A 84 -31.32 11.40 -5.89
CA GLU A 84 -30.98 10.47 -4.82
C GLU A 84 -29.57 9.88 -4.99
N LEU A 85 -29.25 9.42 -6.20
CA LEU A 85 -27.94 8.85 -6.51
C LEU A 85 -26.81 9.87 -6.37
N ASN A 86 -27.03 11.13 -6.79
CA ASN A 86 -26.10 12.22 -6.55
C ASN A 86 -25.90 12.48 -5.04
N GLY A 87 -26.97 12.47 -4.25
CA GLY A 87 -26.89 12.58 -2.79
C GLY A 87 -26.09 11.44 -2.14
N ILE A 88 -26.26 10.21 -2.63
CA ILE A 88 -25.46 9.05 -2.22
C ILE A 88 -23.98 9.25 -2.62
N GLU A 89 -23.71 9.69 -3.85
CA GLU A 89 -22.35 9.94 -4.34
C GLU A 89 -21.62 11.01 -3.50
N GLU A 90 -22.31 12.09 -3.15
CA GLU A 90 -21.79 13.15 -2.28
C GLU A 90 -21.57 12.66 -0.85
N ALA A 91 -22.51 11.91 -0.28
CA ALA A 91 -22.38 11.33 1.06
C ALA A 91 -21.19 10.35 1.11
N CYS A 92 -21.01 9.52 0.08
CA CYS A 92 -19.84 8.67 -0.09
C CYS A 92 -18.56 9.51 -0.11
N SER A 93 -18.56 10.59 -0.89
CA SER A 93 -17.39 11.46 -1.03
C SER A 93 -17.03 12.17 0.28
N ARG A 94 -18.03 12.59 1.07
CA ARG A 94 -17.85 13.17 2.39
C ARG A 94 -17.37 12.14 3.42
N PHE A 95 -17.97 10.95 3.46
CA PHE A 95 -17.55 9.86 4.34
C PHE A 95 -16.10 9.45 4.06
N ILE A 96 -15.75 9.27 2.80
CA ILE A 96 -14.37 9.00 2.39
C ILE A 96 -13.46 10.16 2.81
N LYS A 97 -13.84 11.42 2.57
CA LYS A 97 -13.04 12.57 3.01
C LYS A 97 -12.83 12.58 4.53
N SER A 98 -13.87 12.30 5.32
CA SER A 98 -13.79 12.31 6.80
C SER A 98 -12.98 11.14 7.35
N THR A 99 -13.20 9.92 6.86
CA THR A 99 -12.44 8.72 7.26
C THR A 99 -10.94 8.87 6.97
N TYR A 100 -10.56 9.53 5.86
CA TYR A 100 -9.16 9.76 5.50
C TYR A 100 -8.48 10.83 6.36
N LEU A 101 -9.24 11.84 6.80
CA LEU A 101 -8.74 12.89 7.69
C LEU A 101 -8.54 12.34 9.11
N THR A 102 -9.40 11.44 9.57
CA THR A 102 -9.38 10.93 10.95
C THR A 102 -8.51 9.70 11.14
N ASN A 103 -8.33 8.83 10.14
CA ASN A 103 -7.61 7.56 10.31
C ASN A 103 -6.29 7.53 9.52
N SER A 104 -5.16 7.57 10.24
CA SER A 104 -3.80 7.49 9.67
C SER A 104 -3.56 6.22 8.85
N VAL A 105 -4.20 5.09 9.17
CA VAL A 105 -4.05 3.79 8.48
C VAL A 105 -4.63 3.87 7.07
N THR A 106 -5.69 4.66 6.87
CA THR A 106 -6.26 4.92 5.53
C THR A 106 -5.44 5.90 4.68
N ARG A 107 -4.44 6.58 5.26
CA ARG A 107 -3.50 7.44 4.51
C ARG A 107 -2.41 6.66 3.77
N LEU A 108 -2.28 5.34 4.00
CA LEU A 108 -1.31 4.46 3.33
C LEU A 108 -1.72 4.03 1.91
N ILE A 109 -2.46 4.90 1.21
CA ILE A 109 -2.96 4.76 -0.17
C ILE A 109 -4.21 3.88 -0.27
N HIS A 110 -5.30 4.49 -0.74
CA HIS A 110 -6.53 3.81 -1.18
C HIS A 110 -6.73 4.04 -2.67
N GLY A 111 -7.46 3.12 -3.32
CA GLY A 111 -7.74 3.09 -4.75
C GLY A 111 -8.30 4.37 -5.38
N ARG A 112 -8.80 5.36 -4.63
CA ARG A 112 -9.19 6.68 -5.17
C ARG A 112 -8.01 7.56 -5.56
N GLN A 113 -6.88 7.49 -4.85
CA GLN A 113 -5.66 8.14 -5.33
C GLN A 113 -5.28 7.50 -6.67
N PHE A 114 -5.26 6.16 -6.75
CA PHE A 114 -4.95 5.41 -7.96
C PHE A 114 -5.85 5.75 -9.17
N TYR A 115 -7.17 5.88 -8.98
CA TYR A 115 -8.11 6.29 -10.02
C TYR A 115 -7.96 7.77 -10.45
N PHE A 116 -7.79 8.70 -9.50
CA PHE A 116 -7.50 10.11 -9.84
C PHE A 116 -6.17 10.26 -10.58
N ILE A 117 -5.18 9.43 -10.26
CA ILE A 117 -3.86 9.39 -10.92
C ILE A 117 -3.97 8.78 -12.33
N TYR A 118 -4.77 7.74 -12.51
CA TYR A 118 -5.02 7.13 -13.82
C TYR A 118 -5.71 8.12 -14.77
N GLU A 119 -6.77 8.81 -14.33
CA GLU A 119 -7.43 9.87 -15.10
C GLU A 119 -6.50 11.08 -15.34
N PHE A 120 -5.65 11.44 -14.37
CA PHE A 120 -4.66 12.51 -14.51
C PHE A 120 -3.59 12.19 -15.57
N ILE A 121 -3.11 10.94 -15.63
CA ILE A 121 -2.14 10.47 -16.65
C ILE A 121 -2.82 10.31 -18.03
N ARG A 122 -4.10 9.90 -18.06
CA ARG A 122 -4.84 9.67 -19.30
C ARG A 122 -5.20 10.96 -20.06
N ASN A 123 -5.38 12.08 -19.36
CA ASN A 123 -5.99 13.29 -19.93
C ASN A 123 -5.01 14.44 -20.27
N ASN A 124 -3.71 14.18 -20.44
CA ASN A 124 -2.67 15.11 -20.96
C ASN A 124 -2.62 16.53 -20.34
N PHE A 125 -1.70 16.71 -19.38
CA PHE A 125 -0.93 17.93 -19.06
C PHE A 125 -1.48 19.30 -19.53
N ASN A 126 -2.12 20.02 -18.60
CA ASN A 126 -1.94 21.48 -18.50
C ASN A 126 -1.59 21.80 -17.03
N ILE A 127 -0.28 21.94 -16.75
CA ILE A 127 0.30 22.10 -15.40
C ILE A 127 -0.16 23.41 -14.74
N ASP A 128 -0.55 24.40 -15.55
CA ASP A 128 -0.80 25.76 -15.09
C ASP A 128 -2.14 25.94 -14.36
N GLU A 129 -3.02 24.94 -14.39
CA GLU A 129 -4.32 24.97 -13.68
C GLU A 129 -4.38 24.09 -12.43
N MET A 130 -3.27 23.46 -12.01
CA MET A 130 -3.27 22.71 -10.77
C MET A 130 -3.42 23.67 -9.58
N ASP A 131 -4.62 23.65 -9.00
CA ASP A 131 -4.95 24.23 -7.71
C ASP A 131 -3.83 23.94 -6.70
N LYS A 132 -3.35 24.99 -6.03
CA LYS A 132 -2.16 25.01 -5.15
C LYS A 132 -2.26 24.08 -3.92
N ASN A 133 -3.28 23.24 -3.86
CA ASN A 133 -3.68 22.40 -2.73
C ASN A 133 -3.31 20.91 -2.88
N VAL A 134 -2.83 20.45 -4.05
CA VAL A 134 -2.32 19.07 -4.17
C VAL A 134 -0.90 19.02 -3.61
N ASP A 135 -0.77 18.45 -2.41
CA ASP A 135 0.51 18.29 -1.72
C ASP A 135 1.50 17.52 -2.60
N LYS A 136 2.56 18.22 -3.03
CA LYS A 136 3.68 17.71 -3.84
C LYS A 136 4.24 16.39 -3.32
N ASN A 137 4.16 16.14 -2.00
CA ASN A 137 4.59 14.88 -1.39
C ASN A 137 3.69 13.69 -1.76
N VAL A 138 2.39 13.92 -1.91
CA VAL A 138 1.42 12.89 -2.35
C VAL A 138 1.77 12.46 -3.77
N LEU A 139 1.99 13.40 -4.68
CA LEU A 139 2.37 13.13 -6.07
C LEU A 139 3.72 12.39 -6.17
N ILE A 140 4.72 12.77 -5.37
CA ILE A 140 6.02 12.08 -5.31
C ILE A 140 5.86 10.64 -4.79
N ASN A 141 5.05 10.41 -3.76
CA ASN A 141 4.82 9.08 -3.20
C ASN A 141 4.06 8.17 -4.18
N ILE A 142 3.15 8.74 -4.93
CA ILE A 142 2.44 8.10 -6.03
C ILE A 142 3.40 7.68 -7.14
N LEU A 143 4.24 8.60 -7.61
CA LEU A 143 5.20 8.32 -8.68
C LEU A 143 6.15 7.20 -8.25
N LYS A 144 6.67 7.25 -7.00
CA LYS A 144 7.48 6.17 -6.43
C LYS A 144 6.74 4.83 -6.40
N TYR A 145 5.46 4.83 -6.03
CA TYR A 145 4.64 3.61 -6.02
C TYR A 145 4.51 3.02 -7.42
N VAL A 146 4.17 3.85 -8.41
CA VAL A 146 4.00 3.43 -9.81
C VAL A 146 5.32 2.96 -10.41
N THR A 147 6.46 3.58 -10.06
CA THR A 147 7.76 3.21 -10.65
C THR A 147 8.45 2.06 -9.93
N TYR A 148 8.46 2.02 -8.60
CA TYR A 148 9.30 1.07 -7.85
C TYR A 148 8.65 -0.28 -7.59
N ALA A 149 7.32 -0.35 -7.68
CA ALA A 149 6.61 -1.61 -7.52
C ALA A 149 6.19 -2.24 -8.87
N LYS A 150 6.48 -1.59 -9.99
CA LYS A 150 6.16 -2.12 -11.32
C LYS A 150 6.99 -3.37 -11.61
N LEU A 151 6.33 -4.42 -12.09
CA LEU A 151 6.95 -5.66 -12.50
C LEU A 151 7.81 -5.43 -13.75
N LEU A 152 9.02 -6.00 -13.76
CA LEU A 152 9.91 -6.03 -14.92
C LEU A 152 9.33 -6.90 -16.06
N ASN A 153 8.50 -7.89 -15.72
CA ASN A 153 7.87 -8.79 -16.67
C ASN A 153 6.37 -8.92 -16.37
N GLU A 154 5.53 -8.48 -17.31
CA GLU A 154 4.06 -8.54 -17.23
C GLU A 154 3.50 -9.96 -17.19
N ASN A 155 4.30 -10.98 -17.50
CA ASN A 155 3.89 -12.37 -17.32
C ASN A 155 3.94 -12.84 -15.86
N ASN A 156 4.57 -12.08 -14.96
CA ASN A 156 4.64 -12.38 -13.53
C ASN A 156 3.41 -11.90 -12.75
N THR A 157 2.27 -11.67 -13.41
CA THR A 157 1.00 -11.32 -12.74
C THR A 157 0.27 -12.56 -12.26
N GLY A 158 -0.65 -12.38 -11.32
CA GLY A 158 -1.36 -13.47 -10.66
C GLY A 158 -0.96 -13.63 -9.20
N ILE A 159 -1.17 -14.84 -8.66
CA ILE A 159 -0.94 -15.14 -7.25
C ILE A 159 0.23 -16.10 -7.15
N TYR A 160 1.14 -15.78 -6.26
CA TYR A 160 2.35 -16.55 -6.06
C TYR A 160 2.56 -16.87 -4.59
N SER A 161 3.19 -18.01 -4.34
CA SER A 161 3.61 -18.43 -3.01
C SER A 161 5.12 -18.69 -3.02
N HIS A 162 5.82 -18.15 -2.04
CA HIS A 162 7.25 -18.39 -1.82
C HIS A 162 7.46 -18.85 -0.37
N GLU A 163 8.00 -20.05 -0.22
CA GLU A 163 8.34 -20.60 1.08
C GLU A 163 9.83 -20.43 1.36
N CYS A 164 10.17 -20.04 2.59
CA CYS A 164 11.54 -19.83 3.03
C CYS A 164 11.70 -20.17 4.52
N SER A 165 12.93 -20.13 5.05
CA SER A 165 13.13 -20.27 6.49
C SER A 165 12.74 -18.99 7.23
N VAL A 166 12.36 -19.09 8.51
CA VAL A 166 11.90 -17.94 9.33
C VAL A 166 12.91 -16.80 9.34
N GLU A 167 14.19 -17.15 9.38
CA GLU A 167 15.30 -16.21 9.44
C GLU A 167 15.42 -15.39 8.15
N ASN A 168 15.01 -15.97 7.02
CA ASN A 168 15.18 -15.43 5.67
C ASN A 168 13.97 -14.68 5.14
N ILE A 169 12.82 -14.66 5.83
CA ILE A 169 11.58 -14.06 5.31
C ILE A 169 11.79 -12.61 4.82
N GLU A 170 12.43 -11.77 5.61
CA GLU A 170 12.71 -10.37 5.27
C GLU A 170 13.70 -10.25 4.11
N ILE A 171 14.73 -11.10 4.08
CA ILE A 171 15.74 -11.13 3.01
C ILE A 171 15.12 -11.57 1.69
N ASP A 172 14.40 -12.68 1.71
CA ASP A 172 13.75 -13.21 0.52
C ASP A 172 12.65 -12.25 0.05
N THR A 173 12.02 -11.47 0.94
CA THR A 173 11.15 -10.35 0.53
C THR A 173 11.90 -9.28 -0.26
N ILE A 174 13.05 -8.83 0.23
CA ILE A 174 13.88 -7.84 -0.48
C ILE A 174 14.35 -8.40 -1.82
N TYR A 175 14.80 -9.65 -1.86
CA TYR A 175 15.23 -10.31 -3.08
C TYR A 175 14.10 -10.52 -4.07
N CYS A 176 12.91 -10.93 -3.62
CA CYS A 176 11.74 -11.01 -4.49
C CYS A 176 11.42 -9.65 -5.13
N CYS A 177 11.46 -8.56 -4.34
CA CYS A 177 11.29 -7.21 -4.90
C CYS A 177 12.37 -6.85 -5.92
N LEU A 178 13.65 -7.07 -5.60
CA LEU A 178 14.75 -6.77 -6.52
C LEU A 178 14.66 -7.58 -7.82
N CYS A 179 14.31 -8.87 -7.75
CA CYS A 179 14.13 -9.72 -8.93
C CYS A 179 12.90 -9.35 -9.75
N LEU A 180 11.79 -8.99 -9.10
CA LEU A 180 10.51 -8.76 -9.78
C LEU A 180 10.36 -7.31 -10.28
N THR A 181 10.96 -6.33 -9.60
CA THR A 181 10.79 -4.90 -9.91
C THR A 181 12.11 -4.15 -10.12
N GLY A 182 13.26 -4.71 -9.75
CA GLY A 182 14.56 -4.00 -9.79
C GLY A 182 14.74 -2.99 -8.64
N HIS A 183 13.78 -2.90 -7.73
CA HIS A 183 13.76 -1.92 -6.64
C HIS A 183 13.56 -2.58 -5.28
N PHE A 184 13.94 -1.86 -4.22
CA PHE A 184 13.66 -2.27 -2.85
C PHE A 184 12.16 -2.18 -2.54
N PRO A 185 11.66 -2.99 -1.59
CA PRO A 185 10.25 -2.95 -1.20
C PRO A 185 9.86 -1.58 -0.63
N ILE A 186 8.59 -1.22 -0.81
CA ILE A 186 7.99 0.01 -0.28
C ILE A 186 6.80 -0.34 0.62
N ALA A 187 6.56 0.45 1.66
CA ALA A 187 5.53 0.18 2.67
C ALA A 187 4.13 -0.11 2.08
N GLN A 188 3.78 0.56 0.99
CA GLN A 188 2.44 0.49 0.41
C GLN A 188 2.14 -0.84 -0.29
N THR A 189 3.18 -1.59 -0.64
CA THR A 189 3.08 -2.88 -1.32
C THR A 189 3.47 -4.06 -0.45
N ILE A 190 3.80 -3.85 0.82
CA ILE A 190 4.15 -4.91 1.76
C ILE A 190 3.18 -4.91 2.94
N LEU A 191 2.52 -6.04 3.20
CA LEU A 191 1.82 -6.29 4.45
C LEU A 191 2.65 -7.26 5.30
N ASN A 192 3.30 -6.74 6.34
CA ASN A 192 4.02 -7.56 7.31
C ASN A 192 3.06 -8.01 8.42
N CYS A 193 2.54 -9.23 8.31
CA CYS A 193 1.53 -9.75 9.22
C CYS A 193 2.10 -10.09 10.60
N ASN A 194 1.35 -9.73 11.64
CA ASN A 194 1.58 -10.10 13.03
C ASN A 194 0.23 -10.21 13.77
N GLU A 195 0.27 -10.52 15.07
CA GLU A 195 -0.94 -10.68 15.88
C GLU A 195 -1.73 -9.38 16.10
N GLU A 196 -1.09 -8.23 15.86
CA GLU A 196 -1.68 -6.89 15.99
C GLU A 196 -2.22 -6.35 14.65
N THR A 197 -1.94 -7.00 13.51
CA THR A 197 -2.43 -6.57 12.20
C THR A 197 -3.95 -6.49 12.20
N SER A 198 -4.49 -5.32 11.88
CA SER A 198 -5.93 -5.05 11.95
C SER A 198 -6.69 -5.55 10.72
N GLU A 199 -8.00 -5.73 10.85
CA GLU A 199 -8.90 -6.08 9.74
C GLU A 199 -8.82 -5.04 8.62
N ASN A 200 -8.75 -3.75 8.98
CA ASN A 200 -8.67 -2.65 8.03
C ASN A 200 -7.38 -2.70 7.19
N GLU A 201 -6.24 -3.05 7.78
CA GLU A 201 -4.98 -3.23 7.04
C GLU A 201 -5.11 -4.36 6.02
N ILE A 202 -5.70 -5.49 6.42
CA ILE A 202 -5.91 -6.66 5.56
C ILE A 202 -6.85 -6.33 4.40
N ILE A 203 -8.04 -5.79 4.70
CA ILE A 203 -9.04 -5.41 3.70
C ILE A 203 -8.44 -4.42 2.71
N SER A 204 -7.81 -3.36 3.22
CA SER A 204 -7.21 -2.31 2.40
C SER A 204 -6.10 -2.86 1.49
N PHE A 205 -5.23 -3.72 2.02
CA PHE A 205 -4.14 -4.32 1.26
C PHE A 205 -4.64 -5.27 0.16
N VAL A 206 -5.54 -6.21 0.51
CA VAL A 206 -6.08 -7.18 -0.45
C VAL A 206 -6.88 -6.48 -1.54
N TYR A 207 -7.68 -5.46 -1.18
CA TYR A 207 -8.41 -4.68 -2.17
C TYR A 207 -7.44 -3.96 -3.12
N ARG A 208 -6.38 -3.33 -2.61
CA ARG A 208 -5.36 -2.69 -3.44
C ARG A 208 -4.70 -3.67 -4.38
N SER A 209 -4.32 -4.85 -3.90
CA SER A 209 -3.62 -5.82 -4.73
C SER A 209 -4.52 -6.33 -5.86
N ILE A 210 -5.77 -6.68 -5.56
CA ILE A 210 -6.68 -7.28 -6.53
C ILE A 210 -7.24 -6.26 -7.53
N LYS A 211 -7.54 -5.03 -7.09
CA LYS A 211 -8.11 -3.98 -7.94
C LYS A 211 -7.05 -3.11 -8.62
N CYS A 212 -5.77 -3.41 -8.45
CA CYS A 212 -4.70 -2.71 -9.14
C CYS A 212 -4.80 -2.96 -10.65
N GLU A 213 -4.89 -1.89 -11.42
CA GLU A 213 -4.99 -1.97 -12.89
C GLU A 213 -3.61 -2.05 -13.55
N THR A 214 -2.53 -1.81 -12.80
CA THR A 214 -1.15 -1.89 -13.28
C THR A 214 -0.48 -3.20 -12.87
N ASN A 215 0.60 -3.53 -13.57
CA ASN A 215 1.50 -4.64 -13.27
C ASN A 215 2.37 -4.37 -12.03
N THR A 216 1.74 -4.28 -10.87
CA THR A 216 2.38 -3.94 -9.60
C THR A 216 2.59 -5.18 -8.73
N LEU A 217 3.73 -5.26 -8.04
CA LEU A 217 4.00 -6.26 -7.03
C LEU A 217 3.42 -5.85 -5.67
N PHE A 218 2.69 -6.77 -5.06
CA PHE A 218 2.23 -6.73 -3.67
C PHE A 218 2.69 -7.99 -2.95
N ILE A 219 3.15 -7.85 -1.71
CA ILE A 219 3.63 -8.97 -0.90
C ILE A 219 2.91 -9.01 0.45
N ILE A 220 2.36 -10.17 0.79
CA ILE A 220 1.91 -10.49 2.15
C ILE A 220 2.97 -11.39 2.78
N MET A 221 3.62 -10.89 3.84
CA MET A 221 4.63 -11.62 4.59
C MET A 221 4.03 -12.21 5.86
N LYS A 222 4.45 -13.42 6.23
CA LYS A 222 4.09 -14.09 7.49
C LYS A 222 2.57 -14.19 7.74
N PRO A 223 1.72 -14.51 6.75
CA PRO A 223 0.27 -14.61 6.96
C PRO A 223 -0.13 -15.59 8.08
N ASP A 224 0.74 -16.54 8.41
CA ASP A 224 0.62 -17.47 9.54
C ASP A 224 0.64 -16.80 10.92
N LYS A 225 1.17 -15.57 11.02
CA LYS A 225 1.24 -14.80 12.27
C LYS A 225 -0.01 -13.98 12.58
N LEU A 226 -1.01 -13.98 11.68
CA LEU A 226 -2.29 -13.35 11.96
C LEU A 226 -3.07 -14.10 13.03
N LYS A 227 -3.92 -13.40 13.79
CA LYS A 227 -4.93 -14.03 14.64
C LYS A 227 -5.93 -14.83 13.79
N LEU A 228 -6.53 -15.87 14.36
CA LEU A 228 -7.47 -16.76 13.67
C LEU A 228 -8.57 -16.00 12.91
N LYS A 229 -9.22 -15.01 13.55
CA LYS A 229 -10.23 -14.16 12.91
C LYS A 229 -9.70 -13.48 11.63
N ASN A 230 -8.46 -12.99 11.68
CA ASN A 230 -7.82 -12.27 10.59
C ASN A 230 -7.27 -13.20 9.50
N LYS A 231 -6.86 -14.43 9.86
CA LYS A 231 -6.59 -15.50 8.90
C LYS A 231 -7.84 -15.79 8.07
N ASN A 232 -8.98 -15.99 8.73
CA ASN A 232 -10.26 -16.28 8.07
C ASN A 232 -10.70 -15.12 7.17
N LEU A 233 -10.61 -13.87 7.66
CA LEU A 233 -10.88 -12.68 6.86
C LEU A 233 -10.00 -12.62 5.59
N LEU A 234 -8.69 -12.87 5.72
CA LEU A 234 -7.79 -12.89 4.57
C LEU A 234 -8.22 -13.93 3.53
N ILE A 235 -8.53 -15.15 3.98
CA ILE A 235 -9.01 -16.25 3.11
C ILE A 235 -10.32 -15.87 2.43
N GLU A 236 -11.29 -15.34 3.18
CA GLU A 236 -12.60 -14.91 2.68
C GLU A 236 -12.47 -13.81 1.63
N LEU A 237 -11.63 -12.79 1.86
CA LEU A 237 -11.41 -11.71 0.91
C LEU A 237 -10.81 -12.26 -0.39
N ILE A 238 -9.74 -13.05 -0.29
CA ILE A 238 -9.06 -13.59 -1.47
C ILE A 238 -10.01 -14.50 -2.27
N ARG A 239 -10.75 -15.39 -1.59
CA ARG A 239 -11.75 -16.25 -2.24
C ARG A 239 -12.92 -15.46 -2.80
N GLY A 240 -13.42 -14.46 -2.09
CA GLY A 240 -14.57 -13.65 -2.51
C GLY A 240 -14.26 -12.85 -3.77
N PHE A 241 -13.04 -12.30 -3.88
CA PHE A 241 -12.63 -11.56 -5.06
C PHE A 241 -12.26 -12.43 -6.27
N LEU A 242 -11.80 -13.67 -6.04
CA LEU A 242 -11.30 -14.56 -7.11
C LEU A 242 -12.27 -15.71 -7.46
N GLY A 243 -13.24 -15.98 -6.60
CA GLY A 243 -14.23 -17.05 -6.70
C GLY A 243 -15.48 -16.67 -7.49
N ILE A 244 -15.60 -15.41 -7.95
CA ILE A 244 -16.64 -15.03 -8.91
C ILE A 244 -16.28 -15.67 -10.25
N LYS A 245 -17.22 -16.44 -10.80
CA LYS A 245 -17.13 -17.32 -12.00
C LYS A 245 -16.53 -16.70 -13.29
N HIS A 246 -16.19 -15.42 -13.27
CA HIS A 246 -15.35 -14.78 -14.28
C HIS A 246 -13.99 -14.48 -13.64
N GLN A 247 -13.06 -15.43 -13.71
CA GLN A 247 -11.67 -15.23 -13.29
C GLN A 247 -11.02 -14.14 -14.15
N LYS A 248 -11.24 -12.88 -13.78
CA LYS A 248 -10.51 -11.77 -14.37
C LYS A 248 -9.05 -11.98 -13.96
N LYS A 249 -8.17 -12.17 -14.96
CA LYS A 249 -6.72 -12.25 -14.73
C LYS A 249 -6.31 -11.02 -13.91
N LEU A 250 -5.57 -11.24 -12.81
CA LEU A 250 -5.02 -10.13 -12.05
C LEU A 250 -3.99 -9.40 -12.92
N ASN A 251 -4.10 -8.08 -12.97
CA ASN A 251 -3.08 -7.24 -13.61
C ASN A 251 -1.84 -7.12 -12.71
N SER A 252 -1.98 -7.30 -11.40
CA SER A 252 -0.90 -7.25 -10.42
C SER A 252 -0.33 -8.62 -10.08
N CYS A 253 0.78 -8.64 -9.36
CA CYS A 253 1.32 -9.81 -8.66
C CYS A 253 1.00 -9.71 -7.17
N LEU A 254 0.32 -10.71 -6.62
CA LEU A 254 0.15 -10.90 -5.18
C LEU A 254 0.99 -12.08 -4.73
N LEU A 255 2.10 -11.80 -4.06
CA LEU A 255 3.05 -12.79 -3.57
C LEU A 255 2.87 -13.02 -2.07
N PHE A 256 2.74 -14.27 -1.66
CA PHE A 256 2.75 -14.69 -0.26
C PHE A 256 4.13 -15.23 0.10
N ILE A 257 4.76 -14.65 1.13
CA ILE A 257 6.04 -15.13 1.67
C ILE A 257 5.82 -15.64 3.08
N TYR A 258 6.11 -16.92 3.31
CA TYR A 258 5.86 -17.56 4.60
C TYR A 258 6.91 -18.61 4.94
N ASN A 259 6.90 -19.01 6.21
CA ASN A 259 7.79 -20.02 6.75
C ASN A 259 7.45 -21.42 6.19
N LYS A 260 8.44 -22.11 5.62
CA LYS A 260 8.32 -23.49 5.14
C LYS A 260 7.88 -24.49 6.23
N ASN A 261 8.15 -24.21 7.51
CA ASN A 261 7.71 -25.11 8.58
C ASN A 261 6.21 -24.94 8.89
N ASN A 262 5.56 -23.90 8.35
CA ASN A 262 4.16 -23.56 8.60
C ASN A 262 3.26 -23.91 7.40
N ILE A 263 3.70 -24.83 6.53
CA ILE A 263 2.95 -25.24 5.33
C ILE A 263 1.56 -25.82 5.65
N ALA A 264 1.44 -26.49 6.80
CA ALA A 264 0.19 -27.12 7.24
C ALA A 264 -0.79 -26.13 7.91
N GLU A 265 -0.39 -24.87 8.12
CA GLU A 265 -1.30 -23.84 8.61
C GLU A 265 -2.46 -23.64 7.65
N GLU A 266 -3.69 -23.59 8.17
CA GLU A 266 -4.92 -23.48 7.39
C GLU A 266 -4.86 -22.35 6.37
N VAL A 267 -4.37 -21.16 6.76
CA VAL A 267 -4.23 -20.01 5.88
C VAL A 267 -3.32 -20.29 4.68
N ILE A 268 -2.22 -21.03 4.88
CA ILE A 268 -1.27 -21.39 3.82
C ILE A 268 -1.88 -22.44 2.90
N VAL A 269 -2.53 -23.45 3.49
CA VAL A 269 -3.25 -24.49 2.73
C VAL A 269 -4.31 -23.85 1.84
N GLU A 270 -5.08 -22.90 2.36
CA GLU A 270 -6.13 -22.24 1.60
C GLU A 270 -5.62 -21.29 0.53
N ILE A 271 -4.54 -20.56 0.78
CA ILE A 271 -3.85 -19.79 -0.27
C ILE A 271 -3.37 -20.72 -1.40
N ARG A 272 -2.84 -21.91 -1.07
CA ARG A 272 -2.35 -22.87 -2.06
C ARG A 272 -3.45 -23.51 -2.90
N LYS A 273 -4.67 -23.64 -2.36
CA LYS A 273 -5.84 -24.18 -3.10
C LYS A 273 -6.40 -23.21 -4.14
N LEU A 274 -6.00 -21.95 -4.14
CA LEU A 274 -6.45 -20.98 -5.14
C LEU A 274 -5.99 -21.43 -6.53
N SER A 275 -6.92 -21.54 -7.47
CA SER A 275 -6.71 -22.12 -8.81
C SER A 275 -5.66 -21.42 -9.67
N ASN A 276 -5.26 -20.19 -9.30
CA ASN A 276 -4.24 -19.40 -9.99
C ASN A 276 -2.96 -19.18 -9.15
N ASN A 277 -2.81 -19.89 -8.02
CA ASN A 277 -1.60 -19.81 -7.20
C ASN A 277 -0.46 -20.61 -7.84
N LYS A 278 0.69 -19.97 -8.01
CA LYS A 278 1.92 -20.58 -8.52
C LYS A 278 3.03 -20.53 -7.46
N ILE A 279 3.94 -21.49 -7.47
CA ILE A 279 5.14 -21.41 -6.63
C ILE A 279 6.12 -20.44 -7.29
N TYR A 280 6.57 -19.43 -6.56
CA TYR A 280 7.63 -18.53 -7.00
C TYR A 280 8.98 -19.05 -6.50
N ASN A 281 9.81 -19.47 -7.46
CA ASN A 281 11.16 -19.91 -7.21
C ASN A 281 12.12 -18.71 -7.31
N LEU A 282 12.59 -18.23 -6.16
CA LEU A 282 13.55 -17.14 -6.10
C LEU A 282 14.88 -17.58 -6.71
N LYS A 283 15.25 -16.96 -7.84
CA LYS A 283 16.52 -17.23 -8.52
C LYS A 283 17.65 -16.42 -7.90
N LYS A 284 18.22 -16.94 -6.81
CA LYS A 284 19.24 -16.21 -6.03
C LYS A 284 20.48 -15.78 -6.85
N ASN A 285 20.83 -16.54 -7.87
CA ASN A 285 22.00 -16.26 -8.73
C ASN A 285 21.79 -15.07 -9.68
N GLU A 286 20.55 -14.63 -9.89
CA GLU A 286 20.21 -13.49 -10.77
C GLU A 286 20.07 -12.18 -9.97
N ILE A 287 20.31 -12.20 -8.66
CA ILE A 287 20.16 -11.01 -7.80
C ILE A 287 21.37 -10.10 -7.99
N LEU A 288 21.14 -8.94 -8.63
CA LEU A 288 22.08 -7.83 -8.58
C LEU A 288 22.19 -7.35 -7.14
N PHE A 289 23.36 -7.58 -6.53
CA PHE A 289 23.63 -7.09 -5.19
C PHE A 289 23.56 -5.55 -5.19
N LYS A 290 22.51 -5.02 -4.58
CA LYS A 290 22.22 -3.59 -4.55
C LYS A 290 22.32 -3.11 -3.11
N LYS A 291 23.04 -2.00 -2.89
CA LYS A 291 23.02 -1.32 -1.60
C LYS A 291 21.80 -0.40 -1.50
N PHE A 292 21.16 -0.40 -0.34
CA PHE A 292 20.07 0.50 -0.01
C PHE A 292 20.64 1.90 0.26
N PRO A 293 20.10 2.94 -0.38
CA PRO A 293 20.68 4.26 -0.30
C PRO A 293 20.42 4.93 1.06
N LYS A 294 21.37 5.78 1.51
CA LYS A 294 21.21 6.73 2.62
C LYS A 294 21.06 6.11 4.02
N VAL A 295 21.45 4.86 4.17
CA VAL A 295 21.60 4.19 5.47
C VAL A 295 23.00 3.60 5.52
N GLU A 296 23.76 3.97 6.54
CA GLU A 296 25.12 3.48 6.78
C GLU A 296 25.17 2.74 8.12
N ILE A 297 25.95 1.67 8.16
CA ILE A 297 26.20 0.87 9.34
C ILE A 297 27.61 1.16 9.83
N TYR A 298 27.75 1.34 11.15
CA TYR A 298 29.03 1.56 11.81
C TYR A 298 29.27 0.38 12.75
N SER A 299 30.27 -0.44 12.42
CA SER A 299 30.77 -1.49 13.29
C SER A 299 32.19 -1.15 13.76
N SER A 300 32.69 -1.88 14.75
CA SER A 300 34.08 -1.72 15.17
C SER A 300 34.62 -3.01 15.76
N ASP A 301 35.93 -3.21 15.67
CA ASP A 301 36.57 -4.43 16.19
C ASP A 301 36.57 -4.45 17.74
N LEU A 302 36.58 -3.27 18.39
CA LEU A 302 36.67 -3.12 19.84
C LEU A 302 35.77 -1.98 20.35
N SER A 303 35.32 -2.09 21.61
CA SER A 303 34.63 -1.01 22.32
C SER A 303 35.52 0.19 22.56
N GLY A 304 34.93 1.39 22.57
CA GLY A 304 35.66 2.63 22.82
C GLY A 304 36.41 3.21 21.61
N LEU A 305 36.28 2.65 20.41
CA LEU A 305 36.92 3.18 19.19
C LEU A 305 36.22 4.42 18.59
N GLY A 306 35.32 5.06 19.34
CA GLY A 306 34.72 6.34 18.95
C GLY A 306 33.66 6.27 17.83
N LYS A 307 32.92 5.15 17.68
CA LYS A 307 31.83 5.02 16.69
C LYS A 307 30.85 6.18 16.74
N SER A 308 30.29 6.48 17.91
CA SER A 308 29.33 7.57 18.08
C SER A 308 29.92 8.94 17.72
N THR A 309 31.20 9.18 18.05
CA THR A 309 31.93 10.40 17.69
C THR A 309 32.09 10.51 16.17
N LYS A 310 32.45 9.41 15.51
CA LYS A 310 32.60 9.34 14.05
C LYS A 310 31.26 9.57 13.34
N ILE A 311 30.19 8.91 13.79
CA ILE A 311 28.82 9.12 13.28
C ILE A 311 28.41 10.58 13.36
N LYS A 312 28.61 11.23 14.51
CA LYS A 312 28.28 12.65 14.69
C LYS A 312 29.09 13.54 13.76
N ARG A 313 30.40 13.32 13.66
CA ARG A 313 31.28 14.06 12.74
C ARG A 313 30.85 13.90 11.29
N ASP A 314 30.41 12.72 10.89
CA ASP A 314 29.98 12.47 9.51
C ASP A 314 28.64 13.17 9.22
N PHE A 315 27.71 13.22 10.19
CA PHE A 315 26.55 14.10 10.07
C PHE A 315 26.93 15.58 9.99
N ASP A 316 27.86 16.07 10.82
CA ASP A 316 28.34 17.45 10.77
C ASP A 316 28.99 17.79 9.42
N TYR A 317 29.69 16.83 8.81
CA TYR A 317 30.31 17.01 7.49
C TYR A 317 29.28 16.99 6.35
N GLU A 318 28.39 16.01 6.32
CA GLU A 318 27.41 15.82 5.25
C GLU A 318 26.27 16.85 5.30
N LEU A 319 25.80 17.16 6.51
CA LEU A 319 24.63 18.00 6.75
C LEU A 319 24.97 19.35 7.34
N GLY A 320 26.24 19.66 7.66
CA GLY A 320 26.60 20.92 8.33
C GLY A 320 26.29 22.19 7.54
N LYS A 321 26.13 22.08 6.21
CA LYS A 321 25.64 23.17 5.35
C LYS A 321 24.12 23.35 5.42
N GLU A 322 23.39 22.36 5.91
CA GLU A 322 21.96 22.36 6.12
C GLU A 322 21.65 22.56 7.61
N LYS A 323 20.52 23.21 7.93
CA LYS A 323 20.06 23.29 9.32
C LYS A 323 19.51 21.92 9.74
N TYR A 324 20.34 21.08 10.35
CA TYR A 324 19.95 19.73 10.75
C TYR A 324 19.78 19.58 12.27
N LYS A 325 19.05 18.54 12.69
CA LYS A 325 18.91 18.12 14.09
C LYS A 325 19.50 16.73 14.25
N TYR A 326 20.55 16.61 15.04
CA TYR A 326 21.08 15.33 15.48
C TYR A 326 20.14 14.70 16.52
N VAL A 327 19.77 13.44 16.32
CA VAL A 327 18.91 12.68 17.22
C VAL A 327 19.57 11.33 17.51
N TYR A 328 19.88 11.10 18.77
CA TYR A 328 20.33 9.80 19.27
C TYR A 328 19.11 8.94 19.62
N PHE A 329 19.08 7.70 19.11
CA PHE A 329 17.92 6.82 19.19
C PHE A 329 18.37 5.40 19.56
N PRO A 330 18.47 5.09 20.87
CA PRO A 330 18.83 3.75 21.31
C PRO A 330 17.68 2.76 21.12
N ILE A 331 18.00 1.57 20.61
CA ILE A 331 17.09 0.41 20.45
C ILE A 331 17.74 -0.81 21.07
N GLY A 332 17.18 -1.27 22.18
CA GLY A 332 17.59 -2.50 22.87
C GLY A 332 17.05 -2.52 24.30
N GLY A 333 17.53 -3.46 25.12
CA GLY A 333 17.02 -3.65 26.49
C GLY A 333 15.58 -4.16 26.50
N ASP A 334 14.78 -3.72 27.48
CA ASP A 334 13.34 -3.98 27.56
C ASP A 334 12.57 -2.82 26.92
N ILE A 335 12.39 -2.89 25.60
CA ILE A 335 11.77 -1.82 24.82
C ILE A 335 10.39 -2.24 24.32
N LYS A 336 9.42 -1.35 24.44
CA LYS A 336 8.05 -1.60 23.94
C LYS A 336 7.85 -0.93 22.59
N LYS A 337 7.14 -1.60 21.68
CA LYS A 337 6.71 -1.06 20.38
C LYS A 337 6.06 0.33 20.50
N SER A 338 5.25 0.52 21.56
CA SER A 338 4.57 1.78 21.87
C SER A 338 5.50 2.91 22.29
N GLU A 339 6.65 2.59 22.86
CA GLU A 339 7.68 3.57 23.17
C GLU A 339 8.41 4.01 21.90
N ILE A 340 8.77 3.05 21.04
CA ILE A 340 9.44 3.31 19.76
C ILE A 340 8.60 4.29 18.92
N ILE A 341 7.32 3.98 18.70
CA ILE A 341 6.45 4.83 17.87
C ILE A 341 6.25 6.22 18.49
N LYS A 342 6.09 6.33 19.81
CA LYS A 342 6.00 7.63 20.51
C LYS A 342 7.26 8.46 20.34
N ARG A 343 8.44 7.85 20.37
CA ARG A 343 9.73 8.53 20.15
C ARG A 343 9.87 8.97 18.69
N LEU A 344 9.48 8.14 17.73
CA LEU A 344 9.48 8.47 16.30
C LEU A 344 8.54 9.64 15.98
N LEU A 345 7.31 9.66 16.51
CA LEU A 345 6.36 10.74 16.24
C LEU A 345 6.89 12.12 16.66
N LYS A 346 7.75 12.19 17.68
CA LYS A 346 8.42 13.43 18.12
C LYS A 346 9.46 13.97 17.12
N LEU A 347 9.80 13.19 16.10
CA LEU A 347 10.74 13.57 15.03
C LEU A 347 10.07 14.44 13.95
N THR A 348 8.74 14.50 13.89
CA THR A 348 8.01 15.28 12.87
C THR A 348 8.20 16.80 13.06
N LYS A 349 9.18 17.40 12.40
CA LYS A 349 9.37 18.87 12.33
C LYS A 349 9.65 19.31 10.89
N LYS A 350 8.92 20.33 10.42
CA LYS A 350 8.90 20.74 9.00
C LYS A 350 10.17 21.44 8.50
N ASP A 351 10.98 22.03 9.38
CA ASP A 351 12.00 23.00 8.95
C ASP A 351 13.46 22.51 9.09
N ARG A 352 13.70 21.22 9.36
CA ARG A 352 15.06 20.69 9.55
C ARG A 352 15.19 19.26 9.06
N VAL A 353 16.34 18.95 8.47
CA VAL A 353 16.77 17.57 8.22
C VAL A 353 17.15 16.91 9.54
N ILE A 354 16.91 15.62 9.68
CA ILE A 354 17.20 14.85 10.89
C ILE A 354 18.36 13.90 10.60
N GLY A 355 19.45 14.07 11.34
CA GLY A 355 20.51 13.08 11.44
C GLY A 355 20.17 12.11 12.55
N LEU A 356 19.61 10.95 12.20
CA LEU A 356 19.18 9.93 13.14
C LEU A 356 20.32 8.93 13.35
N HIS A 357 20.94 9.00 14.53
CA HIS A 357 21.83 7.97 15.01
C HIS A 357 21.00 6.88 15.69
N LEU A 358 20.86 5.74 15.02
CA LEU A 358 20.20 4.55 15.55
C LEU A 358 21.22 3.65 16.26
N ASP A 359 21.22 3.63 17.58
CA ASP A 359 22.18 2.84 18.35
C ASP A 359 21.56 1.51 18.79
N LEU A 360 22.12 0.39 18.33
CA LEU A 360 21.61 -0.93 18.68
C LEU A 360 22.29 -1.45 19.95
N HIS A 361 21.47 -1.88 20.91
CA HIS A 361 21.92 -2.55 22.12
C HIS A 361 21.36 -3.96 22.20
N TYR A 362 22.02 -4.79 23.01
CA TYR A 362 21.54 -6.12 23.31
C TYR A 362 20.11 -6.07 23.89
N SER A 363 19.26 -6.97 23.39
CA SER A 363 17.89 -7.15 23.86
C SER A 363 17.51 -8.62 23.76
N LYS A 364 16.58 -9.04 24.61
CA LYS A 364 15.90 -10.35 24.48
C LYS A 364 14.76 -10.30 23.46
N GLN A 365 14.29 -9.11 23.07
CA GLN A 365 13.17 -8.90 22.15
C GLN A 365 13.64 -8.82 20.69
N ILE A 366 14.37 -9.86 20.24
CA ILE A 366 15.00 -9.89 18.91
C ILE A 366 13.96 -9.73 17.79
N ASP A 367 12.80 -10.37 17.90
CA ASP A 367 11.75 -10.27 16.89
C ASP A 367 11.21 -8.84 16.73
N LEU A 368 11.07 -8.10 17.83
CA LEU A 368 10.64 -6.70 17.79
C LEU A 368 11.70 -5.81 17.11
N ILE A 369 12.99 -6.03 17.42
CA ILE A 369 14.09 -5.29 16.78
C ILE A 369 14.14 -5.64 15.29
N LYS A 370 13.98 -6.93 14.93
CA LYS A 370 13.95 -7.40 13.55
C LYS A 370 12.79 -6.74 12.77
N GLU A 371 11.59 -6.74 13.33
CA GLU A 371 10.41 -6.06 12.76
C GLU A 371 10.68 -4.56 12.59
N PHE A 372 11.23 -3.92 13.62
CA PHE A 372 11.57 -2.50 13.59
C PHE A 372 12.57 -2.18 12.51
N LEU A 373 13.72 -2.86 12.46
CA LEU A 373 14.77 -2.59 11.47
C LEU A 373 14.26 -2.82 10.05
N PHE A 374 13.50 -3.88 9.79
CA PHE A 374 12.94 -4.13 8.46
C PHE A 374 11.96 -3.03 8.06
N SER A 375 10.96 -2.76 8.91
CA SER A 375 9.91 -1.78 8.59
C SER A 375 10.50 -0.37 8.49
N PHE A 376 11.33 0.00 9.45
CA PHE A 376 11.88 1.34 9.58
C PHE A 376 12.97 1.60 8.55
N LEU A 377 13.98 0.74 8.40
CA LEU A 377 15.11 1.02 7.50
C LEU A 377 14.79 0.70 6.03
N ILE A 378 14.10 -0.42 5.77
CA ILE A 378 13.82 -0.85 4.40
C ILE A 378 12.52 -0.22 3.90
N LEU A 379 11.41 -0.39 4.63
CA LEU A 379 10.09 0.09 4.19
C LEU A 379 9.85 1.58 4.47
N LYS A 380 10.76 2.22 5.22
CA LYS A 380 10.71 3.65 5.60
C LYS A 380 9.47 4.06 6.40
N TYR A 381 8.94 3.13 7.19
CA TYR A 381 7.83 3.42 8.09
C TYR A 381 7.90 2.58 9.37
N TYR A 382 7.15 3.00 10.37
CA TYR A 382 6.87 2.16 11.52
C TYR A 382 5.46 2.48 12.02
N SER A 383 4.70 1.45 12.40
CA SER A 383 3.32 1.63 12.84
C SER A 383 2.97 0.78 14.06
N GLN A 384 2.02 1.30 14.83
CA GLN A 384 1.31 0.56 15.85
C GLN A 384 -0.09 1.15 16.04
N ASN A 385 -1.13 0.33 15.88
CA ASN A 385 -2.52 0.78 15.91
C ASN A 385 -2.72 1.93 14.90
N GLU A 386 -3.28 3.05 15.36
CA GLU A 386 -3.49 4.28 14.57
C GLU A 386 -2.27 5.22 14.53
N ASN A 387 -1.14 4.82 15.08
CA ASN A 387 0.07 5.65 15.02
C ASN A 387 0.98 5.14 13.90
N ILE A 388 1.20 5.98 12.90
CA ILE A 388 2.09 5.67 11.77
C ILE A 388 3.12 6.77 11.65
N PHE A 389 4.39 6.37 11.59
CA PHE A 389 5.51 7.23 11.26
C PHE A 389 6.04 6.84 9.88
N TYR A 390 6.13 7.79 8.97
CA TYR A 390 6.77 7.63 7.66
C TYR A 390 7.87 8.68 7.53
N TYR A 391 8.94 8.36 6.80
CA TYR A 391 9.96 9.33 6.49
C TYR A 391 10.47 9.21 5.04
N GLY A 392 10.83 10.35 4.48
CA GLY A 392 11.40 10.49 3.15
C GLY A 392 12.88 10.82 3.19
N ASN A 393 13.26 11.86 2.46
CA ASN A 393 14.65 12.32 2.33
C ASN A 393 15.05 13.30 3.43
N GLU A 394 14.12 13.69 4.30
CA GLU A 394 14.33 14.58 5.44
C GLU A 394 15.01 13.88 6.62
N ILE A 395 15.17 12.55 6.59
CA ILE A 395 15.94 11.79 7.58
C ILE A 395 17.14 11.12 6.90
N ARG A 396 18.30 11.22 7.55
CA ARG A 396 19.52 10.46 7.25
C ARG A 396 19.81 9.54 8.42
N ILE A 397 20.09 8.28 8.17
CA ILE A 397 20.21 7.27 9.22
C ILE A 397 21.63 6.71 9.22
N LYS A 398 22.27 6.72 10.38
CA LYS A 398 23.51 6.00 10.64
C LYS A 398 23.25 5.05 11.81
N VAL A 399 23.49 3.76 11.60
CA VAL A 399 23.22 2.71 12.58
C VAL A 399 24.52 2.31 13.26
N GLU A 400 24.56 2.39 14.58
CA GLU A 400 25.68 1.90 15.37
C GLU A 400 25.40 0.45 15.81
N LEU A 401 26.33 -0.47 15.47
CA LEU A 401 26.28 -1.84 15.96
C LEU A 401 27.07 -1.96 17.26
N PRO A 402 26.53 -2.65 18.28
CA PRO A 402 27.25 -2.85 19.52
C PRO A 402 28.39 -3.83 19.26
N ASN A 403 29.48 -3.63 19.99
CA ASN A 403 30.55 -4.62 20.01
C ASN A 403 30.19 -5.67 21.04
N GLY A 404 30.22 -6.94 20.67
CA GLY A 404 29.94 -8.02 21.58
C GLY A 404 30.13 -9.38 20.92
N TYR A 405 29.85 -10.43 21.68
CA TYR A 405 29.95 -11.82 21.22
C TYR A 405 28.94 -12.18 20.12
N ILE A 406 27.85 -11.41 20.02
CA ILE A 406 26.80 -11.64 19.05
C ILE A 406 27.15 -10.90 17.77
N ASN A 407 27.23 -11.62 16.66
CA ASN A 407 27.35 -11.03 15.35
C ASN A 407 25.99 -10.47 14.89
N TYR A 408 25.81 -9.15 14.99
CA TYR A 408 24.57 -8.47 14.60
C TYR A 408 24.25 -8.59 13.11
N MET A 409 25.25 -8.73 12.24
CA MET A 409 25.01 -8.96 10.81
C MET A 409 24.36 -10.32 10.58
N ASN A 410 24.77 -11.34 11.33
CA ASN A 410 24.14 -12.66 11.27
C ASN A 410 22.75 -12.65 11.91
N LEU A 411 22.56 -11.88 12.99
CA LEU A 411 21.29 -11.79 13.70
C LEU A 411 20.23 -11.01 12.91
N PHE A 412 20.65 -9.98 12.18
CA PHE A 412 19.81 -9.15 11.34
C PHE A 412 20.39 -9.10 9.91
N PRO A 413 20.17 -10.15 9.10
CA PRO A 413 20.77 -10.23 7.77
C PRO A 413 20.41 -9.06 6.85
N ILE A 414 19.30 -8.35 7.11
CA ILE A 414 18.91 -7.17 6.32
C ILE A 414 19.98 -6.07 6.34
N LEU A 415 20.88 -6.10 7.32
CA LEU A 415 21.99 -5.18 7.42
C LEU A 415 23.00 -5.32 6.26
N ASP A 416 23.05 -6.48 5.60
CA ASP A 416 23.91 -6.72 4.43
C ASP A 416 23.54 -5.83 3.24
N PHE A 417 22.33 -5.29 3.20
CA PHE A 417 21.91 -4.35 2.17
C PHE A 417 22.44 -2.92 2.39
N PHE A 418 23.08 -2.61 3.51
CA PHE A 418 23.60 -1.27 3.78
C PHE A 418 25.12 -1.22 3.64
N GLU A 419 25.67 -0.02 3.44
CA GLU A 419 27.12 0.17 3.48
C GLU A 419 27.61 0.01 4.93
N ASN A 420 28.66 -0.78 5.14
CA ASN A 420 29.21 -1.03 6.48
C ASN A 420 30.62 -0.44 6.58
N LEU A 421 30.77 0.50 7.50
CA LEU A 421 32.02 1.15 7.86
C LEU A 421 32.55 0.52 9.15
N ASN A 422 33.55 -0.37 9.00
CA ASN A 422 34.18 -1.01 10.15
C ASN A 422 35.37 -0.18 10.67
N ILE A 423 35.25 0.36 11.88
CA ILE A 423 36.32 1.11 12.54
C ILE A 423 37.33 0.17 13.18
N LYS A 424 38.56 0.22 12.67
CA LYS A 424 39.68 -0.59 13.17
C LYS A 424 40.60 0.21 14.08
N LYS A 425 41.22 -0.45 15.05
CA LYS A 425 42.15 0.17 16.03
C LYS A 425 43.30 0.96 15.36
N ASN A 426 43.80 0.46 14.23
CA ASN A 426 44.97 1.04 13.54
C ASN A 426 44.63 2.29 12.69
N GLN A 427 43.36 2.68 12.59
CA GLN A 427 42.90 3.82 11.79
C GLN A 427 42.61 5.07 12.64
N LEU A 428 42.72 4.99 13.96
CA LEU A 428 42.57 6.13 14.84
C LEU A 428 43.90 6.91 14.86
N GLN A 429 43.96 8.02 14.13
CA GLN A 429 44.97 9.04 14.41
C GLN A 429 44.76 9.54 15.84
N PRO A 430 45.83 9.75 16.63
CA PRO A 430 45.70 10.35 17.95
C PRO A 430 44.98 11.70 17.79
N PHE A 431 43.88 11.88 18.51
CA PHE A 431 43.23 13.17 18.63
C PHE A 431 44.23 14.08 19.38
N ILE A 432 44.89 14.98 18.65
CA ILE A 432 45.71 16.07 19.21
C ILE A 432 44.78 17.21 19.62
#